data_AF-A0A1X7UBF0-F1
#
_entry.id   AF-A0A1X7UBF0-F1
#
_cell.length_a   1.000
_cell.length_b   1.000
_cell.length_c   1.000
_cell.angle_alpha   90.00
_cell.angle_beta   90.00
_cell.angle_gamma   90.00
#
_symmetry.space_group_name_H-M   'P 1'
#
loop_
_entity.id
_entity.type
_entity.pdbx_description
1 polymer ?
#
loop_
_entity_poly.entity_id
_entity_poly.type
_entity_poly.pdbx_seq_one_letter_code
_entity_poly.pdbx_strand_id
1 'polypeptide(L)'
;MLAPIWGTNQYWFRVKGEVKAMIAEYGSPTLFLTLSCAEYDSADIAQYLRKVNNAPQSYSISRLCTKDPVSVSRQFSHKFKDFFNIVILQRGVLGKVEQYYVKKEYQMRGAPHYHILQWL
;
A
#
# COMPACT_ATOMS: atom_id res chain seq x y z
N MET A 1 -8.75 -14.84 -23.26
CA MET A 1 -7.37 -14.79 -22.69
C MET A 1 -7.45 -15.24 -21.24
N LEU A 2 -6.66 -16.23 -20.82
CA LEU A 2 -6.57 -16.65 -19.42
C LEU A 2 -6.04 -15.48 -18.57
N ALA A 3 -6.60 -15.28 -17.37
CA ALA A 3 -6.05 -14.32 -16.42
C ALA A 3 -4.61 -14.76 -16.05
N PRO A 4 -3.61 -13.89 -16.15
CA PRO A 4 -2.24 -14.27 -15.82
C PRO A 4 -2.13 -14.59 -14.33
N ILE A 5 -1.60 -15.77 -14.03
CA ILE A 5 -1.33 -16.25 -12.68
C ILE A 5 -0.31 -15.31 -12.03
N TRP A 6 -0.63 -14.78 -10.85
CA TRP A 6 0.24 -13.86 -10.13
C TRP A 6 1.61 -14.48 -9.84
N GLY A 7 2.66 -13.66 -9.94
CA GLY A 7 4.04 -14.08 -9.67
C GLY A 7 4.75 -14.82 -10.81
N THR A 8 4.04 -15.20 -11.88
CA THR A 8 4.64 -15.83 -13.07
C THR A 8 5.44 -14.84 -13.92
N ASN A 9 6.31 -15.36 -14.77
CA ASN A 9 7.06 -14.53 -15.73
C ASN A 9 6.14 -13.73 -16.65
N GLN A 10 5.02 -14.31 -17.10
CA GLN A 10 4.03 -13.63 -17.93
C GLN A 10 3.36 -12.48 -17.19
N TYR A 11 3.01 -12.68 -15.91
CA TYR A 11 2.50 -11.62 -15.05
C TYR A 11 3.53 -10.48 -14.91
N TRP A 12 4.78 -10.79 -14.60
CA TRP A 12 5.83 -9.79 -14.44
C TRP A 12 6.20 -9.08 -15.74
N PHE A 13 6.12 -9.77 -16.89
CA PHE A 13 6.32 -9.16 -18.19
C PHE A 13 5.29 -8.05 -18.44
N ARG A 14 4.01 -8.33 -18.16
CA ARG A 14 2.94 -7.32 -18.27
C ARG A 14 3.15 -6.15 -17.31
N VAL A 15 3.35 -6.44 -16.02
CA VAL A 15 3.54 -5.41 -14.98
C VAL A 15 4.72 -4.50 -15.28
N LYS A 16 5.86 -5.07 -15.71
CA LYS A 16 7.03 -4.28 -16.13
C LYS A 16 6.76 -3.52 -17.42
N GLY A 17 6.00 -4.11 -18.35
CA GLY A 17 5.59 -3.49 -19.60
C GLY A 17 4.75 -2.22 -19.38
N GLU A 18 3.80 -2.26 -18.45
CA GLU A 18 2.99 -1.09 -18.07
C GLU A 18 3.85 0.06 -17.57
N VAL A 19 4.76 -0.20 -16.62
CA VAL A 19 5.66 0.85 -16.08
C VAL A 19 6.59 1.38 -17.17
N LYS A 20 7.13 0.52 -18.05
CA LYS A 20 7.96 0.95 -19.18
C LYS A 20 7.18 1.82 -20.17
N ALA A 21 5.92 1.48 -20.45
CA ALA A 21 5.07 2.27 -21.33
C ALA A 21 4.79 3.65 -20.73
N MET A 22 4.50 3.73 -19.43
CA MET A 22 4.33 5.02 -18.73
C MET A 22 5.60 5.88 -18.78
N ILE A 23 6.79 5.28 -18.60
CA ILE A 23 8.06 6.01 -18.70
C ILE A 23 8.32 6.48 -20.14
N ALA A 24 7.97 5.69 -21.14
CA ALA A 24 8.14 6.07 -22.54
C ALA A 24 7.21 7.23 -22.94
N GLU A 25 5.98 7.24 -22.43
CA GLU A 25 4.97 8.26 -22.74
C GLU A 25 5.17 9.56 -21.93
N TYR A 26 5.39 9.44 -20.62
CA TYR A 26 5.40 10.58 -19.69
C TYR A 26 6.80 11.00 -19.25
N GLY A 27 7.85 10.31 -19.72
CA GLY A 27 9.23 10.52 -19.28
C GLY A 27 9.54 9.89 -17.92
N SER A 28 10.67 10.27 -17.32
CA SER A 28 11.05 9.77 -15.99
C SER A 28 10.04 10.23 -14.93
N PRO A 29 9.63 9.35 -14.00
CA PRO A 29 8.81 9.78 -12.86
C PRO A 29 9.54 10.86 -12.06
N THR A 30 8.78 11.84 -11.59
CA THR A 30 9.26 12.96 -10.78
C THR A 30 9.56 12.53 -9.35
N LEU A 31 8.70 11.67 -8.78
CA LEU A 31 8.84 11.17 -7.41
C LEU A 31 8.68 9.65 -7.34
N PHE A 32 9.44 9.04 -6.41
CA PHE A 32 9.25 7.67 -5.97
C PHE A 32 8.92 7.66 -4.48
N LEU A 33 7.77 7.10 -4.10
CA LEU A 33 7.32 7.01 -2.71
C LEU A 33 7.20 5.55 -2.28
N THR A 34 7.58 5.28 -1.03
CA THR A 34 7.27 4.02 -0.36
C THR A 34 6.51 4.31 0.93
N LEU A 35 5.29 3.80 1.03
CA LEU A 35 4.43 3.95 2.20
C LEU A 35 4.29 2.60 2.91
N SER A 36 4.66 2.58 4.19
CA SER A 36 4.53 1.44 5.09
C SER A 36 3.48 1.70 6.18
N CYS A 37 3.04 0.64 6.84
CA CYS A 37 1.97 0.70 7.83
C CYS A 37 2.43 1.19 9.21
N ALA A 38 3.67 0.86 9.59
CA ALA A 38 4.18 1.05 10.96
C ALA A 38 3.21 0.49 12.03
N GLU A 39 2.66 -0.71 11.77
CA GLU A 39 1.54 -1.28 12.54
C GLU A 39 1.84 -1.48 14.02
N TYR A 40 3.10 -1.75 14.38
CA TYR A 40 3.51 -2.03 15.75
C TYR A 40 3.53 -0.79 16.64
N ASP A 41 3.58 0.40 16.03
CA ASP A 41 3.59 1.70 16.71
C ASP A 41 2.28 2.47 16.49
N SER A 42 1.31 1.89 15.78
CA SER A 42 0.04 2.52 15.41
C SER A 42 -1.03 2.29 16.47
N ALA A 43 -1.33 3.32 17.24
CA ALA A 43 -2.40 3.31 18.24
C ALA A 43 -3.78 3.07 17.61
N ASP A 44 -4.03 3.63 16.41
CA ASP A 44 -5.29 3.47 15.70
C ASP A 44 -5.52 2.02 15.23
N ILE A 45 -4.47 1.35 14.72
CA ILE A 45 -4.55 -0.08 14.37
C ILE A 45 -4.76 -0.92 15.62
N ALA A 46 -4.06 -0.63 16.70
CA ALA A 46 -4.24 -1.35 17.96
C ALA A 46 -5.68 -1.23 18.49
N GLN A 47 -6.26 -0.03 18.47
CA GLN A 47 -7.66 0.19 18.87
C GLN A 47 -8.64 -0.53 17.95
N TYR A 48 -8.43 -0.45 16.64
CA TYR A 48 -9.24 -1.15 15.64
C TYR A 48 -9.22 -2.67 15.85
N LEU A 49 -8.03 -3.26 16.01
CA LEU A 49 -7.89 -4.70 16.22
C LEU A 49 -8.53 -5.17 17.52
N ARG A 50 -8.42 -4.38 18.61
CA ARG A 50 -9.10 -4.71 19.87
C ARG A 50 -10.62 -4.74 19.70
N LYS A 51 -11.17 -3.75 18.98
CA LYS A 51 -12.61 -3.68 18.71
C LYS A 51 -13.11 -4.83 17.85
N VAL A 52 -12.42 -5.14 16.75
CA VAL A 52 -12.86 -6.18 15.81
C VAL A 52 -12.73 -7.58 16.41
N ASN A 53 -11.69 -7.82 17.21
CA ASN A 53 -11.41 -9.14 17.77
C ASN A 53 -11.90 -9.33 19.21
N ASN A 54 -12.59 -8.34 19.79
CA ASN A 54 -12.92 -8.30 21.22
C ASN A 54 -11.71 -8.65 22.12
N ALA A 55 -10.53 -8.14 21.76
CA ALA A 55 -9.27 -8.54 22.38
C ALA A 55 -9.03 -7.84 23.72
N PRO A 56 -8.44 -8.51 24.72
CA PRO A 56 -8.13 -7.90 26.02
C PRO A 56 -7.18 -6.71 25.91
N GLN A 57 -7.34 -5.72 26.78
CA GLN A 57 -6.47 -4.54 26.82
C GLN A 57 -5.01 -4.90 27.15
N SER A 58 -4.79 -6.01 27.86
CA SER A 58 -3.47 -6.53 28.22
C SER A 58 -2.65 -7.03 27.02
N TYR A 59 -3.25 -7.21 25.84
CA TYR A 59 -2.51 -7.62 24.65
C TYR A 59 -1.66 -6.46 24.12
N SER A 60 -0.38 -6.75 23.88
CA SER A 60 0.53 -5.87 23.16
C SER A 60 0.10 -5.71 21.69
N ILE A 61 0.48 -4.61 21.07
CA ILE A 61 0.18 -4.34 19.65
C ILE A 61 0.77 -5.43 18.76
N SER A 62 2.01 -5.85 19.03
CA SER A 62 2.64 -6.97 18.33
C SER A 62 1.78 -8.23 18.36
N ARG A 63 1.26 -8.61 19.54
CA ARG A 63 0.37 -9.77 19.66
C ARG A 63 -0.94 -9.60 18.89
N LEU A 64 -1.52 -8.40 18.90
CA LEU A 64 -2.73 -8.10 18.12
C LEU A 64 -2.48 -8.25 16.62
N CYS A 65 -1.40 -7.66 16.11
CA CYS A 65 -1.04 -7.69 14.70
C CYS A 65 -0.72 -9.12 14.21
N THR A 66 -0.03 -9.93 15.02
CA THR A 66 0.25 -11.33 14.68
C THR A 66 -1.01 -12.20 14.72
N LYS A 67 -1.96 -11.91 15.62
CA LYS A 67 -3.22 -12.68 15.71
C LYS A 67 -4.15 -12.44 14.53
N ASP A 68 -4.18 -11.22 14.01
CA ASP A 68 -5.07 -10.84 12.91
C ASP A 68 -4.38 -9.93 11.87
N PRO A 69 -3.41 -10.51 11.11
CA PRO A 69 -2.69 -9.77 10.07
C PRO A 69 -3.59 -9.36 8.90
N VAL A 70 -4.75 -10.04 8.73
CA VAL A 70 -5.72 -9.72 7.68
C VAL A 70 -6.38 -8.37 7.98
N SER A 71 -6.86 -8.18 9.21
CA SER A 71 -7.44 -6.89 9.62
C SER A 71 -6.40 -5.77 9.64
N VAL A 72 -5.14 -6.05 10.01
CA VAL A 72 -4.04 -5.07 9.86
C VAL A 72 -3.93 -4.61 8.39
N SER A 73 -3.81 -5.55 7.45
CA SER A 73 -3.68 -5.25 6.02
C SER A 73 -4.92 -4.51 5.48
N ARG A 74 -6.11 -4.87 5.95
CA ARG A 74 -7.36 -4.20 5.59
C ARG A 74 -7.38 -2.76 6.07
N GLN A 75 -7.09 -2.52 7.34
CA GLN A 75 -7.09 -1.18 7.93
C GLN A 75 -6.04 -0.29 7.26
N PHE A 76 -4.84 -0.82 7.04
CA PHE A 76 -3.80 -0.10 6.30
C PHE A 76 -4.22 0.23 4.87
N SER A 77 -4.88 -0.71 4.16
CA SER A 77 -5.38 -0.47 2.81
C SER A 77 -6.43 0.65 2.76
N HIS A 78 -7.27 0.79 3.80
CA HIS A 78 -8.20 1.91 3.92
C HIS A 78 -7.46 3.23 4.16
N LYS A 79 -6.55 3.27 5.14
CA LYS A 79 -5.75 4.48 5.43
C LYS A 79 -4.93 4.93 4.21
N PHE A 80 -4.32 3.99 3.49
CA PHE A 80 -3.58 4.27 2.27
C PHE A 80 -4.48 4.93 1.22
N LYS A 81 -5.67 4.37 0.96
CA LYS A 81 -6.60 4.93 -0.03
C LYS A 81 -7.01 6.35 0.33
N ASP A 82 -7.36 6.61 1.59
CA ASP A 82 -7.77 7.94 2.03
C ASP A 82 -6.61 8.93 1.95
N PHE A 83 -5.43 8.55 2.45
CA PHE A 83 -4.23 9.36 2.36
C PHE A 83 -3.88 9.68 0.90
N PHE A 84 -3.85 8.66 0.03
CA PHE A 84 -3.47 8.84 -1.36
C PHE A 84 -4.48 9.69 -2.11
N ASN A 85 -5.78 9.41 -1.99
CA ASN A 85 -6.80 10.15 -2.73
C ASN A 85 -6.96 11.58 -2.21
N ILE A 86 -7.01 11.78 -0.89
CA ILE A 86 -7.31 13.09 -0.30
C ILE A 86 -6.04 13.94 -0.22
N VAL A 87 -4.96 13.40 0.36
CA VAL A 87 -3.75 14.18 0.65
C VAL A 87 -2.87 14.30 -0.59
N ILE A 88 -2.64 13.20 -1.29
CA ILE A 88 -1.70 13.20 -2.43
C ILE A 88 -2.37 13.71 -3.71
N LEU A 89 -3.51 13.16 -4.11
CA LEU A 89 -4.16 13.51 -5.39
C LEU A 89 -5.00 14.79 -5.31
N GLN A 90 -5.93 14.90 -4.35
CA GLN A 90 -6.85 16.04 -4.28
C GLN A 90 -6.19 17.31 -3.74
N ARG A 91 -5.45 17.21 -2.64
CA ARG A 91 -4.76 18.36 -2.05
C ARG A 91 -3.44 18.69 -2.73
N GLY A 92 -2.87 17.76 -3.51
CA GLY A 92 -1.63 17.98 -4.26
C GLY A 92 -0.45 18.38 -3.37
N VAL A 93 -0.34 17.84 -2.15
CA VAL A 93 0.66 18.32 -1.16
C VAL A 93 2.11 18.12 -1.63
N LEU A 94 2.34 17.22 -2.58
CA LEU A 94 3.65 16.98 -3.21
C LEU A 94 3.75 17.60 -4.61
N GLY A 95 2.74 18.35 -5.04
CA GLY A 95 2.54 18.80 -6.43
C GLY A 95 1.25 18.23 -7.04
N LYS A 96 0.79 18.82 -8.15
CA LYS A 96 -0.34 18.30 -8.92
C LYS A 96 0.09 16.98 -9.56
N VAL A 97 -0.60 15.88 -9.30
CA VAL A 97 -0.26 14.58 -9.89
C VAL A 97 -0.99 14.42 -11.21
N GLU A 98 -0.25 14.42 -12.33
CA GLU A 98 -0.81 14.17 -13.66
C GLU A 98 -0.97 12.67 -13.92
N GLN A 99 0.03 11.86 -13.55
CA GLN A 99 0.00 10.40 -13.69
C GLN A 99 0.64 9.73 -12.48
N TYR A 100 0.22 8.51 -12.17
CA TYR A 100 0.85 7.71 -11.12
C TYR A 100 0.74 6.21 -11.38
N TYR A 101 1.68 5.46 -10.82
CA TYR A 101 1.65 4.00 -10.78
C TYR A 101 1.80 3.54 -9.33
N VAL A 102 0.94 2.63 -8.86
CA VAL A 102 0.98 2.08 -7.50
C VAL A 102 1.12 0.56 -7.55
N LYS A 103 2.09 0.02 -6.81
CA LYS A 103 2.24 -1.41 -6.57
C LYS A 103 2.18 -1.71 -5.09
N LYS A 104 1.30 -2.64 -4.71
CA LYS A 104 1.21 -3.23 -3.38
C LYS A 104 2.13 -4.45 -3.30
N GLU A 105 3.01 -4.50 -2.30
CA GLU A 105 3.98 -5.58 -2.11
C GLU A 105 3.91 -6.16 -0.70
N TYR A 106 4.00 -7.49 -0.59
CA TYR A 106 4.07 -8.20 0.69
C TYR A 106 5.49 -8.74 0.88
N GLN A 107 6.21 -8.24 1.88
CA GLN A 107 7.60 -8.65 2.15
C GLN A 107 7.70 -9.84 3.12
N MET A 108 6.61 -10.59 3.33
CA MET A 108 6.48 -11.65 4.35
C MET A 108 6.79 -11.18 5.80
N ARG A 109 6.77 -9.87 6.06
CA ARG A 109 7.14 -9.25 7.34
C ARG A 109 5.97 -8.56 8.07
N GLY A 110 4.74 -8.83 7.67
CA GLY A 110 3.55 -8.20 8.25
C GLY A 110 2.74 -7.46 7.19
N ALA A 111 2.37 -6.22 7.51
CA ALA A 111 1.57 -5.38 6.63
C ALA A 111 2.27 -5.14 5.27
N PRO A 112 1.49 -4.95 4.20
CA PRO A 112 2.04 -4.67 2.87
C PRO A 112 2.68 -3.29 2.81
N HIS A 113 3.54 -3.07 1.80
CA HIS A 113 4.04 -1.76 1.41
C HIS A 113 3.38 -1.31 0.11
N TYR A 114 3.29 0.00 -0.08
CA TYR A 114 2.90 0.62 -1.34
C TYR A 114 4.09 1.36 -1.93
N HIS A 115 4.50 0.94 -3.13
CA HIS A 115 5.49 1.63 -3.94
C HIS A 115 4.79 2.44 -5.01
N ILE A 116 5.15 3.69 -5.15
CA ILE A 116 4.44 4.65 -5.99
C ILE A 116 5.45 5.40 -6.88
N LEU A 117 5.16 5.46 -8.17
CA LEU A 117 5.79 6.39 -9.10
C LEU A 117 4.81 7.50 -9.40
N GLN A 118 5.27 8.76 -9.42
CA GLN A 118 4.43 9.92 -9.70
C GLN A 118 5.06 10.83 -10.75
N TRP A 119 4.23 11.32 -11.66
CA TRP A 119 4.54 12.36 -12.61
C TRP A 119 3.71 13.59 -12.23
N LEU A 120 4.41 14.68 -11.94
CA LEU A 120 3.83 15.96 -11.55
C LEU A 120 3.72 16.92 -12.74
#